data_AF-A0A851CPF8-F1
#
_entry.id   AF-A0A851CPF8-F1
#
_cell.length_a   1.000
_cell.length_b   1.000
_cell.length_c   1.000
_cell.angle_alpha   90.00
_cell.angle_beta   90.00
_cell.angle_gamma   90.00
#
_symmetry.space_group_name_H-M   'P 1'
#
loop_
_entity.id
_entity.type
_entity.pdbx_description
1 polymer ?
#
loop_
_entity_poly.entity_id
_entity_poly.type
_entity_poly.pdbx_seq_one_letter_code
_entity_poly.pdbx_strand_id
1 'polypeptide(L)' 'VQRPTPELEVGIQRLSRELGKLLGLKEMNVGSPRLSGNLRQILCELQAPLESLELALCSLLPTNFSFL' A
#
# COMPACT_ATOMS: atom_id res chain seq x y z
N VAL A 1 -5.14 0.98 14.87
CA VAL A 1 -4.15 1.45 13.87
C VAL A 1 -3.78 2.88 14.23
N GLN A 2 -2.51 3.16 14.52
CA GLN A 2 -2.06 4.54 14.79
C GLN A 2 -2.13 5.34 13.49
N ARG A 3 -2.64 6.58 13.53
CA ARG A 3 -2.60 7.46 12.36
C ARG A 3 -1.13 7.75 12.02
N PRO A 4 -0.73 7.69 10.74
CA PRO A 4 0.62 8.10 10.34
C PRO A 4 0.86 9.56 10.74
N THR A 5 2.10 9.93 11.06
CA THR A 5 2.45 11.35 11.17
C THR A 5 2.47 11.97 9.76
N PRO A 6 2.29 13.30 9.62
CA PRO A 6 2.30 13.96 8.31
C PRO A 6 3.56 13.67 7.48
N GLU A 7 4.71 13.54 8.14
CA GLU A 7 5.98 13.21 7.49
C GLU A 7 5.96 11.78 6.93
N LEU A 8 5.37 10.84 7.67
CA LEU A 8 5.20 9.48 7.21
C LEU A 8 4.18 9.41 6.06
N GLU A 9 3.10 10.18 6.10
CA GLU A 9 2.15 10.28 4.97
C GLU A 9 2.87 10.73 3.71
N VAL A 10 3.63 11.82 3.75
CA VAL A 10 4.43 12.32 2.62
C VAL A 10 5.40 11.25 2.12
N GLY A 11 6.07 10.54 3.03
CA GLY A 11 6.95 9.42 2.68
C GLY A 11 6.22 8.30 1.94
N ILE A 12 5.03 7.94 2.41
CA ILE A 12 4.18 6.93 1.77
C ILE A 12 3.74 7.40 0.38
N GLN A 13 3.32 8.66 0.21
CA GLN A 13 2.90 9.17 -1.11
C GLN A 13 4.05 9.09 -2.12
N ARG A 14 5.28 9.43 -1.70
CA ARG A 14 6.48 9.33 -2.54
C ARG A 14 6.76 7.88 -2.89
N LEU A 15 6.72 6.98 -1.91
CA LEU A 15 6.91 5.55 -2.14
C LEU A 15 5.89 4.99 -3.15
N SER A 16 4.61 5.31 -3.00
CA SER A 16 3.54 4.87 -3.91
C SER A 16 3.82 5.29 -5.36
N ARG A 17 4.24 6.54 -5.57
CA ARG A 17 4.59 7.05 -6.91
C ARG A 17 5.77 6.32 -7.54
N GLU A 18 6.79 5.97 -6.75
CA GLU A 18 7.94 5.22 -7.26
C GLU A 18 7.57 3.76 -7.58
N LEU A 19 6.74 3.13 -6.73
CA LEU A 19 6.21 1.79 -7.00
C LEU A 19 5.36 1.76 -8.27
N GLY A 20 4.58 2.82 -8.52
CA GLY A 20 3.78 2.97 -9.74
C GLY A 20 4.59 2.98 -11.04
N LYS A 21 5.89 3.30 -10.99
CA LYS A 21 6.77 3.28 -12.18
C LYS A 21 7.27 1.86 -12.52
N LEU A 22 7.07 0.88 -11.64
CA LEU A 22 7.55 -0.48 -11.81
C LEU A 22 6.56 -1.29 -12.67
N LEU A 23 6.73 -1.22 -13.99
CA LEU A 23 5.84 -1.88 -14.97
C LEU A 23 5.76 -3.42 -14.85
N GLY A 24 6.74 -4.04 -14.20
CA GLY A 24 6.80 -5.49 -13.99
C GLY A 24 6.47 -5.94 -12.57
N LEU A 25 5.93 -5.06 -11.73
CA LEU A 25 5.61 -5.41 -10.35
C LEU A 25 4.38 -6.32 -10.31
N LYS A 26 4.62 -7.60 -10.02
CA LYS A 26 3.58 -8.64 -9.93
C LYS A 26 3.21 -8.97 -8.50
N GLU A 27 4.17 -8.89 -7.59
CA GLU A 27 3.99 -9.30 -6.21
C GLU A 27 4.43 -8.19 -5.26
N MET A 28 3.63 -7.94 -4.22
CA MET A 28 3.96 -6.99 -3.17
C MET A 28 3.66 -7.61 -1.80
N ASN A 29 4.62 -7.51 -0.88
CA ASN A 29 4.43 -7.87 0.53
C ASN A 29 4.49 -6.59 1.38
N VAL A 30 3.42 -6.32 2.12
CA VAL A 30 3.31 -5.21 3.07
C VAL A 30 3.39 -5.76 4.49
N GLY A 31 4.59 -5.72 5.06
CA GLY A 31 4.90 -6.21 6.40
C GLY A 31 4.60 -5.23 7.56
N SER A 32 4.14 -4.01 7.25
CA SER A 32 4.06 -2.92 8.22
C SER A 32 2.61 -2.51 8.50
N PRO A 33 2.13 -2.61 9.76
CA PRO A 33 0.77 -2.20 10.11
C PRO A 33 0.53 -0.69 9.94
N ARG A 34 1.58 0.12 9.78
CA ARG A 34 1.45 1.56 9.45
C ARG A 34 1.15 1.79 7.96
N LEU A 35 1.46 0.82 7.10
CA LEU A 35 1.19 0.89 5.66
C LEU A 35 -0.21 0.35 5.31
N SER A 36 -0.81 -0.51 6.15
CA SER A 36 -2.14 -1.08 5.88
C SER A 36 -3.23 -0.02 5.71
N GLY A 37 -3.16 1.07 6.48
CA GLY A 37 -4.07 2.20 6.37
C GLY A 37 -3.95 3.00 5.06
N ASN A 38 -2.88 2.79 4.29
CA ASN A 38 -2.57 3.52 3.06
C ASN A 38 -2.55 2.63 1.81
N LEU A 39 -3.01 1.37 1.93
CA LEU A 39 -3.02 0.42 0.82
C LEU A 39 -3.71 0.97 -0.42
N ARG A 40 -4.85 1.65 -0.26
CA ARG A 40 -5.54 2.29 -1.39
C ARG A 40 -4.63 3.25 -2.15
N GLN A 41 -3.88 4.10 -1.45
CA GLN A 41 -2.99 5.06 -2.08
C GLN A 41 -1.81 4.36 -2.79
N ILE A 42 -1.30 3.27 -2.22
CA ILE A 42 -0.20 2.50 -2.83
C ILE A 42 -0.70 1.78 -4.09
N LEU A 43 -1.82 1.08 -3.99
CA LEU A 43 -2.37 0.25 -5.05
C LEU A 43 -2.95 1.08 -6.21
N CYS A 44 -3.51 2.27 -5.94
CA CYS A 44 -4.01 3.16 -7.00
C CYS A 44 -2.91 3.72 -7.92
N GLU A 45 -1.66 3.80 -7.47
CA GLU A 45 -0.56 4.32 -8.28
C GLU A 45 0.06 3.22 -9.17
N LEU A 46 -0.30 1.94 -8.96
CA LEU A 46 0.22 0.84 -9.77
C LEU A 46 -0.36 0.88 -11.18
N GLN A 47 0.51 0.77 -12.18
CA GLN A 47 0.12 0.79 -13.59
C GLN A 47 -0.53 -0.51 -14.08
N ALA A 48 -0.32 -1.61 -13.34
CA ALA A 48 -0.90 -2.91 -13.63
C ALA A 48 -1.38 -3.56 -12.32
N PRO A 49 -2.41 -4.42 -12.36
CA PRO A 49 -2.84 -5.17 -11.19
C PRO A 49 -1.73 -6.13 -10.73
N LEU A 50 -1.58 -6.26 -9.42
CA LEU A 50 -0.71 -7.28 -8.83
C LEU A 50 -1.31 -8.67 -9.05
N GLU A 51 -0.45 -9.65 -9.29
CA GLU A 51 -0.78 -11.08 -9.27
C GLU A 51 -0.87 -11.60 -7.82
N SER A 52 -0.08 -11.03 -6.90
CA SER A 52 -0.09 -11.39 -5.48
C SER A 52 0.10 -10.17 -4.58
N LEU A 53 -0.73 -10.09 -3.53
CA LEU A 53 -0.59 -9.10 -2.45
C LEU A 53 -0.59 -9.84 -1.11
N GLU A 54 0.54 -9.81 -0.43
CA GLU A 54 0.67 -10.35 0.91
C GLU A 54 0.65 -9.21 1.94
N LEU A 55 -0.17 -9.37 2.98
CA LEU A 55 -0.34 -8.39 4.05
C LEU A 55 0.16 -8.95 5.38
N ALA A 56 1.43 -9.36 5.40
CA ALA A 56 2.05 -9.94 6.59
C ALA A 56 2.02 -8.90 7.74
N LEU A 57 1.52 -9.29 8.91
CA LEU A 57 1.46 -8.42 10.11
C LEU A 57 0.59 -7.16 9.96
N CYS A 58 -0.22 -7.05 8.90
CA CYS A 58 -1.10 -5.91 8.68
C CYS A 58 -2.47 -6.14 9.31
N SER A 59 -2.96 -5.17 10.08
CA SER A 59 -4.37 -5.13 10.46
C SER A 59 -5.18 -4.68 9.25
N LEU A 60 -5.92 -5.59 8.64
CA LEU A 60 -6.92 -5.27 7.61
C LEU A 60 -8.07 -4.49 8.28
N LEU A 61 -8.27 -3.25 7.86
CA LEU A 61 -9.42 -2.46 8.25
C LEU A 61 -10.59 -2.74 7.30
N PRO A 62 -11.85 -2.57 7.75
CA PRO A 62 -13.03 -2.71 6.89
C PRO A 62 -12.93 -1.92 5.57
N THR A 63 -12.33 -0.73 5.61
CA THR A 63 -12.09 0.13 4.44
C THR A 63 -11.07 -0.42 3.44
N ASN A 64 -10.24 -1.38 3.83
CA ASN A 64 -9.33 -2.06 2.91
C ASN A 64 -10.07 -3.09 2.04
N PHE A 65 -11.15 -3.69 2.54
CA PHE A 65 -11.91 -4.70 1.80
C PHE A 65 -12.80 -4.12 0.69
N SER A 66 -13.19 -2.84 0.78
CA SER A 66 -13.95 -2.20 -0.30
C SER A 66 -13.13 -1.95 -1.58
N PHE A 67 -11.82 -2.21 -1.53
CA PHE A 67 -10.88 -1.90 -2.60
C PHE A 67 -10.15 -3.14 -3.15
N LEU A 68 -10.26 -4.27 -2.46
CA LEU A 68 -9.76 -5.58 -2.91
C LEU A 68 -10.89 -6.33 -3.60
#